data_AF-A8G344-F1
#
_entry.id   AF-A8G344-F1
#
_cell.length_a   1.000
_cell.length_b   1.000
_cell.length_c   1.000
_cell.angle_alpha   90.00
_cell.angle_beta   90.00
_cell.angle_gamma   90.00
#
_symmetry.space_group_name_H-M   'P 1'
#
loop_
_entity.id
_entity.type
_entity.pdbx_description
1 polymer ?
#
loop_
_entity_poly.entity_id
_entity_poly.type
_entity_poly.pdbx_seq_one_letter_code
_entity_poly.pdbx_strand_id
1 'polypeptide(L)'
;MNLFDYFFSNWNKRKEIISEDSLENSNDLWADSVTTGWEYTCNLLLTTPRICIENDGFITNDTSVKPKLIGEPNNLGKDGDPSGNFGYWVRRHGHEEEFEELANISQNMIYARPSDIGRIPPKSKLEDDFKNFLIDFRIIVESNISIEKKLFMINYELSTKSEAYKDIYKKLVLEKRFPDSFFRNILCELNGVNKNTASILWESGYLTKEQVLNAPYSELIEIKGLGKSLILKIKN
;
A
#
# COMPACT_ATOMS: atom_id res chain seq x y z
N MET A 1 -21.57 -61.04 6.56
CA MET A 1 -20.77 -59.90 7.04
C MET A 1 -20.29 -59.18 5.79
N ASN A 2 -20.90 -58.03 5.49
CA ASN A 2 -20.95 -57.47 4.15
C ASN A 2 -19.69 -56.64 3.85
N LEU A 3 -19.22 -56.70 2.60
CA LEU A 3 -18.09 -55.92 2.05
C LEU A 3 -18.18 -54.40 2.36
N PHE A 4 -19.40 -53.91 2.62
CA PHE A 4 -19.68 -52.52 2.96
C PHE A 4 -19.16 -52.09 4.34
N ASP A 5 -19.13 -52.98 5.34
CA ASP A 5 -18.68 -52.62 6.70
C ASP A 5 -17.15 -52.39 6.77
N TYR A 6 -16.39 -53.08 5.92
CA TYR A 6 -14.93 -52.91 5.80
C TYR A 6 -14.54 -51.58 5.14
N PHE A 7 -15.37 -51.10 4.19
CA PHE A 7 -15.13 -49.85 3.47
C PHE A 7 -15.35 -48.61 4.38
N PHE A 8 -16.37 -48.62 5.23
CA PHE A 8 -16.65 -47.50 6.16
C PHE A 8 -15.76 -47.50 7.41
N SER A 9 -15.32 -48.66 7.88
CA SER A 9 -14.32 -48.78 8.96
C SER A 9 -12.99 -48.11 8.58
N ASN A 10 -12.54 -48.26 7.34
CA ASN A 10 -11.30 -47.64 6.85
C ASN A 10 -11.45 -46.16 6.50
N TRP A 11 -12.65 -45.67 6.19
CA TRP A 11 -12.87 -44.24 5.95
C TRP A 11 -12.77 -43.44 7.26
N ASN A 12 -13.34 -43.96 8.35
CA ASN A 12 -13.25 -43.29 9.65
C ASN A 12 -11.83 -43.29 10.23
N LYS A 13 -11.03 -44.34 9.98
CA LYS A 13 -9.60 -44.36 10.33
C LYS A 13 -8.73 -43.38 9.51
N ARG A 14 -9.12 -43.06 8.27
CA ARG A 14 -8.41 -42.05 7.45
C ARG A 14 -8.77 -40.62 7.82
N LYS A 15 -9.95 -40.38 8.40
CA LYS A 15 -10.34 -39.05 8.91
C LYS A 15 -9.63 -38.67 10.22
N GLU A 16 -9.12 -39.64 10.99
CA GLU A 16 -8.39 -39.38 12.24
C GLU A 16 -6.88 -39.15 12.07
N ILE A 17 -6.31 -39.30 10.86
CA ILE A 17 -4.85 -39.14 10.60
C ILE A 17 -4.56 -38.05 9.55
N ILE A 18 -5.49 -37.13 9.35
CA ILE A 18 -5.18 -35.85 8.70
C ILE A 18 -5.54 -34.78 9.72
N SER A 19 -4.64 -34.60 10.69
CA SER A 19 -4.63 -33.38 11.49
C SER A 19 -4.49 -32.22 10.51
N GLU A 20 -5.37 -31.22 10.61
CA GLU A 20 -5.31 -29.97 9.84
C GLU A 20 -3.89 -29.34 9.88
N ASP A 21 -3.13 -29.57 10.97
CA ASP A 21 -1.72 -29.17 11.12
C ASP A 21 -0.73 -29.80 10.10
N SER A 22 -1.09 -30.89 9.41
CA SER A 22 -0.18 -31.59 8.48
C SER A 22 -0.30 -31.13 7.03
N LEU A 23 -1.43 -30.50 6.66
CA LEU A 23 -1.67 -29.96 5.32
C LEU A 23 -1.08 -28.57 5.13
N GLU A 24 -1.01 -27.76 6.19
CA GLU A 24 -0.33 -26.46 6.17
C GLU A 24 1.17 -26.62 5.92
N ASN A 25 1.81 -27.66 6.50
CA ASN A 25 3.24 -27.92 6.32
C ASN A 25 3.62 -28.55 4.97
N SER A 26 2.73 -29.28 4.28
CA SER A 26 3.11 -29.97 3.04
C SER A 26 3.24 -29.01 1.85
N ASN A 27 2.31 -28.06 1.71
CA ASN A 27 2.32 -27.13 0.57
C ASN A 27 3.53 -26.19 0.62
N ASP A 28 3.95 -25.77 1.82
CA ASP A 28 5.15 -24.95 1.98
C ASP A 28 6.42 -25.71 1.59
N LEU A 29 6.54 -26.99 1.94
CA LEU A 29 7.70 -27.82 1.55
C LEU A 29 7.81 -28.01 0.03
N TRP A 30 6.70 -28.19 -0.68
CA TRP A 30 6.70 -28.27 -2.15
C TRP A 30 7.05 -26.92 -2.78
N ALA A 31 6.43 -25.84 -2.32
CA ALA A 31 6.71 -24.50 -2.81
C ALA A 31 8.18 -24.11 -2.58
N ASP A 32 8.76 -24.44 -1.43
CA ASP A 32 10.18 -24.18 -1.13
C ASP A 32 11.12 -24.98 -2.04
N SER A 33 10.73 -26.19 -2.47
CA SER A 33 11.56 -27.03 -3.35
C SER A 33 11.68 -26.52 -4.79
N VAL A 34 10.73 -25.71 -5.25
CA VAL A 34 10.71 -25.10 -6.59
C VAL A 34 10.98 -23.59 -6.56
N THR A 35 11.13 -23.00 -5.38
CA THR A 35 11.42 -21.58 -5.24
C THR A 35 12.86 -21.30 -5.71
N THR A 36 13.04 -20.31 -6.57
CA THR A 36 14.34 -19.82 -7.07
C THR A 36 14.73 -18.47 -6.48
N GLY A 37 13.79 -17.78 -5.81
CA GLY A 37 14.02 -16.50 -5.17
C GLY A 37 12.77 -15.86 -4.59
N TRP A 38 12.91 -14.63 -4.12
CA TRP A 38 11.77 -13.78 -3.74
C TRP A 38 11.80 -12.49 -4.53
N GLU A 39 10.63 -12.02 -4.96
CA GLU A 39 10.45 -10.73 -5.62
C GLU A 39 9.57 -9.81 -4.77
N TYR A 40 10.03 -8.58 -4.52
CA TYR A 40 9.25 -7.60 -3.78
C TYR A 40 8.28 -6.85 -4.70
N THR A 41 7.01 -6.79 -4.30
CA THR A 41 5.95 -6.08 -5.00
C THR A 41 5.35 -5.03 -4.06
N CYS A 42 5.44 -3.75 -4.40
CA CYS A 42 4.88 -2.65 -3.59
C CYS A 42 3.37 -2.44 -3.85
N ASN A 43 2.73 -1.56 -3.08
CA ASN A 43 1.41 -1.04 -3.42
C ASN A 43 1.56 0.23 -4.26
N LEU A 44 0.84 0.34 -5.38
CA LEU A 44 0.87 1.53 -6.25
C LEU A 44 -0.10 2.61 -5.73
N LEU A 45 0.22 3.18 -4.56
CA LEU A 45 -0.60 4.17 -3.87
C LEU A 45 0.22 5.40 -3.49
N LEU A 46 -0.41 6.57 -3.42
CA LEU A 46 0.20 7.83 -2.96
C LEU A 46 0.75 7.71 -1.52
N THR A 47 0.13 6.87 -0.70
CA THR A 47 0.53 6.62 0.69
C THR A 47 1.73 5.70 0.81
N THR A 48 2.08 4.96 -0.24
CA THR A 48 3.24 4.05 -0.24
C THR A 48 4.54 4.86 -0.09
N PRO A 49 5.39 4.55 0.90
CA PRO A 49 6.67 5.21 1.08
C PRO A 49 7.62 5.06 -0.12
N ARG A 50 8.49 6.04 -0.34
CA ARG A 50 9.47 6.04 -1.43
C ARG A 50 10.31 4.76 -1.45
N ILE A 51 10.84 4.38 -0.29
CA ILE A 51 11.70 3.20 -0.16
C ILE A 51 11.00 1.92 -0.64
N CYS A 52 9.70 1.79 -0.44
CA CYS A 52 8.94 0.65 -0.94
C CYS A 52 8.82 0.70 -2.47
N ILE A 53 8.55 1.87 -3.05
CA ILE A 53 8.38 2.00 -4.51
C ILE A 53 9.70 1.76 -5.24
N GLU A 54 10.82 2.27 -4.71
CA GLU A 54 12.16 2.10 -5.27
C GLU A 54 12.64 0.64 -5.27
N ASN A 55 12.12 -0.19 -4.37
CA ASN A 55 12.45 -1.61 -4.30
C ASN A 55 11.43 -2.51 -5.03
N ASP A 56 10.38 -1.97 -5.66
CA ASP A 56 9.41 -2.76 -6.42
C ASP A 56 10.09 -3.45 -7.62
N GLY A 57 9.99 -4.78 -7.67
CA GLY A 57 10.71 -5.66 -8.60
C GLY A 57 12.07 -6.14 -8.08
N PHE A 58 12.46 -5.81 -6.84
CA PHE A 58 13.72 -6.29 -6.27
C PHE A 58 13.67 -7.80 -6.03
N ILE A 59 14.69 -8.52 -6.49
CA ILE A 59 14.76 -9.98 -6.45
C ILE A 59 15.91 -10.42 -5.56
N THR A 60 15.62 -11.38 -4.67
CA THR A 60 16.63 -12.12 -3.91
C THR A 60 16.77 -13.53 -4.49
N ASN A 61 17.99 -14.03 -4.60
CA ASN A 61 18.28 -15.37 -5.12
C ASN A 61 18.51 -16.40 -4.01
N ASP A 62 18.54 -15.95 -2.76
CA ASP A 62 18.69 -16.83 -1.59
C ASP A 62 17.30 -17.23 -1.09
N THR A 63 16.96 -18.50 -1.30
CA THR A 63 15.67 -19.07 -0.90
C THR A 63 15.71 -19.64 0.52
N SER A 64 16.90 -19.76 1.12
CA SER A 64 17.08 -20.27 2.47
C SER A 64 16.76 -19.24 3.57
N VAL A 65 16.69 -17.96 3.20
CA VAL A 65 16.45 -16.85 4.13
C VAL A 65 15.20 -16.08 3.69
N LYS A 66 14.24 -15.93 4.61
CA LYS A 66 13.09 -15.04 4.38
C LYS A 66 13.57 -13.60 4.20
N PRO A 67 13.12 -12.88 3.15
CA PRO A 67 13.57 -11.53 2.89
C PRO A 67 13.11 -10.57 3.99
N LYS A 68 13.88 -9.49 4.17
CA LYS A 68 13.54 -8.44 5.13
C LYS A 68 12.36 -7.62 4.62
N LEU A 69 11.55 -7.11 5.55
CA LEU A 69 10.52 -6.14 5.21
C LEU A 69 11.13 -4.81 4.77
N ILE A 70 10.49 -4.20 3.77
CA ILE A 70 10.89 -2.92 3.21
C ILE A 70 9.89 -1.86 3.68
N GLY A 71 10.40 -0.81 4.32
CA GLY A 71 9.57 0.26 4.90
C GLY A 71 9.17 -0.05 6.34
N GLU A 72 9.81 0.65 7.27
CA GLU A 72 9.46 0.64 8.70
C GLU A 72 8.07 1.26 8.97
N PRO A 73 7.38 0.93 10.07
CA PRO A 73 7.62 -0.18 10.98
C PRO A 73 6.56 -1.25 10.68
N ASN A 74 6.91 -2.28 9.92
CA ASN A 74 6.14 -3.51 10.00
C ASN A 74 7.14 -4.59 10.35
N ASN A 75 6.97 -5.15 11.53
CA ASN A 75 7.43 -6.50 11.83
C ASN A 75 6.71 -7.46 10.87
N LEU A 76 7.28 -8.65 10.66
CA LEU A 76 6.72 -9.70 9.79
C LEU A 76 5.19 -9.80 9.97
N GLY A 77 4.47 -10.14 8.90
CA GLY A 77 3.04 -10.37 8.98
C GLY A 77 2.72 -11.49 9.98
N LYS A 78 1.43 -11.71 10.24
CA LYS A 78 0.96 -12.54 11.37
C LYS A 78 1.59 -13.94 11.42
N ASP A 79 1.97 -14.47 10.27
CA ASP A 79 2.51 -15.82 10.11
C ASP A 79 4.04 -15.83 9.88
N GLY A 80 4.70 -14.72 10.18
CA GLY A 80 6.13 -14.54 9.90
C GLY A 80 6.43 -14.39 8.41
N ASP A 81 5.43 -14.02 7.61
CA ASP A 81 5.58 -13.75 6.19
C ASP A 81 6.17 -12.35 5.97
N PRO A 82 6.99 -12.16 4.94
CA PRO A 82 7.50 -10.86 4.56
C PRO A 82 6.41 -10.05 3.83
N SER A 83 5.23 -9.86 4.44
CA SER A 83 4.23 -8.90 3.95
C SER A 83 4.12 -7.70 4.88
N GLY A 84 3.91 -6.52 4.31
CA GLY A 84 3.76 -5.26 5.04
C GLY A 84 2.61 -4.42 4.50
N ASN A 85 2.32 -3.29 5.15
CA ASN A 85 1.21 -2.41 4.77
C ASN A 85 1.36 -1.80 3.35
N PHE A 86 2.58 -1.82 2.79
CA PHE A 86 2.95 -1.09 1.58
C PHE A 86 3.50 -1.98 0.46
N GLY A 87 3.45 -3.30 0.64
CA GLY A 87 3.95 -4.27 -0.32
C GLY A 87 4.11 -5.65 0.32
N TYR A 88 4.47 -6.62 -0.51
CA TYR A 88 4.64 -8.01 -0.13
C TYR A 88 5.71 -8.65 -1.00
N TRP A 89 6.33 -9.69 -0.48
CA TRP A 89 7.23 -10.53 -1.27
C TRP A 89 6.52 -11.75 -1.83
N VAL A 90 6.84 -12.09 -3.08
CA VAL A 90 6.30 -13.23 -3.82
C VAL A 90 7.42 -14.22 -4.09
N ARG A 91 7.15 -15.52 -3.93
CA ARG A 91 8.11 -16.57 -4.31
C ARG A 91 8.22 -16.65 -5.83
N ARG A 92 9.45 -16.69 -6.34
CA ARG A 92 9.77 -16.98 -7.73
C ARG A 92 10.07 -18.47 -7.89
N HIS A 93 9.72 -19.03 -9.04
CA HIS A 93 9.78 -20.44 -9.41
C HIS A 93 10.61 -20.68 -10.70
N GLY A 94 11.27 -19.66 -11.24
CA GLY A 94 12.30 -19.81 -12.30
C GLY A 94 11.79 -19.77 -13.73
N HIS A 95 10.47 -19.64 -13.94
CA HIS A 95 9.83 -19.53 -15.27
C HIS A 95 8.95 -18.29 -15.40
N GLU A 96 9.17 -17.27 -14.55
CA GLU A 96 8.33 -16.07 -14.56
C GLU A 96 8.39 -15.36 -15.91
N GLU A 97 9.57 -15.19 -16.50
CA GLU A 97 9.74 -14.45 -17.76
C GLU A 97 8.99 -15.11 -18.92
N GLU A 98 9.10 -16.43 -19.04
CA GLU A 98 8.37 -17.23 -20.05
C GLU A 98 6.85 -17.14 -19.81
N PHE A 99 6.40 -17.26 -18.56
CA PHE A 99 4.99 -17.11 -18.21
C PHE A 99 4.46 -15.72 -18.55
N GLU A 100 5.21 -14.68 -18.23
CA GLU A 100 4.83 -13.29 -18.46
C GLU A 100 4.68 -12.96 -19.94
N GLU A 101 5.61 -13.46 -20.77
CA GLU A 101 5.55 -13.33 -22.22
C GLU A 101 4.32 -14.06 -22.77
N LEU A 102 4.11 -15.32 -22.37
CA LEU A 102 2.96 -16.13 -22.79
C LEU A 102 1.62 -15.53 -22.33
N ALA A 103 1.56 -15.00 -21.12
CA ALA A 103 0.37 -14.42 -20.52
C ALA A 103 0.10 -12.98 -20.96
N ASN A 104 1.05 -12.35 -21.67
CA ASN A 104 1.03 -10.97 -22.13
C ASN A 104 0.61 -9.99 -21.01
N ILE A 105 1.29 -10.10 -19.87
CA ILE A 105 0.88 -9.44 -18.62
C ILE A 105 0.79 -7.91 -18.74
N SER A 106 1.61 -7.31 -19.61
CA SER A 106 1.65 -5.86 -19.86
C SER A 106 0.42 -5.30 -20.56
N GLN A 107 -0.41 -6.17 -21.12
CA GLN A 107 -1.65 -5.80 -21.79
C GLN A 107 -2.88 -6.45 -21.15
N ASN A 108 -2.68 -7.34 -20.18
CA ASN A 108 -3.73 -8.19 -19.65
C ASN A 108 -4.29 -7.65 -18.33
N MET A 109 -5.53 -7.14 -18.40
CA MET A 109 -6.24 -6.59 -17.26
C MET A 109 -6.59 -7.61 -16.18
N ILE A 110 -6.49 -8.92 -16.44
CA ILE A 110 -6.67 -9.94 -15.41
C ILE A 110 -5.60 -9.79 -14.32
N TYR A 111 -4.36 -9.52 -14.70
CA TYR A 111 -3.22 -9.35 -13.80
C TYR A 111 -3.03 -7.91 -13.30
N ALA A 112 -3.90 -6.98 -13.73
CA ALA A 112 -3.74 -5.57 -13.39
C ALA A 112 -3.89 -5.32 -11.88
N ARG A 113 -2.89 -4.61 -11.33
CA ARG A 113 -2.76 -4.23 -9.93
C ARG A 113 -3.67 -3.02 -9.64
N PRO A 114 -4.38 -2.99 -8.50
CA PRO A 114 -5.13 -1.80 -8.09
C PRO A 114 -4.16 -0.66 -7.74
N SER A 115 -4.52 0.56 -8.12
CA SER A 115 -3.75 1.79 -7.84
C SER A 115 -4.68 2.98 -7.57
N ASP A 116 -4.10 4.12 -7.18
CA ASP A 116 -4.85 5.37 -7.01
C ASP A 116 -5.42 5.95 -8.31
N ILE A 117 -4.93 5.48 -9.48
CA ILE A 117 -5.43 5.85 -10.81
C ILE A 117 -6.18 4.69 -11.50
N GLY A 118 -6.68 3.73 -10.73
CA GLY A 118 -7.40 2.55 -11.25
C GLY A 118 -6.50 1.33 -11.42
N ARG A 119 -6.96 0.32 -12.15
CA ARG A 119 -6.19 -0.92 -12.36
C ARG A 119 -5.14 -0.71 -13.45
N ILE A 120 -3.89 -1.08 -13.19
CA ILE A 120 -2.76 -0.94 -14.13
C ILE A 120 -2.16 -2.32 -14.41
N PRO A 121 -2.04 -2.74 -15.68
CA PRO A 121 -1.32 -3.98 -16.04
C PRO A 121 0.16 -3.92 -15.64
N PRO A 122 0.73 -5.00 -15.08
CA PRO A 122 2.15 -5.03 -14.72
C PRO A 122 3.06 -4.94 -15.95
N LYS A 123 4.23 -4.29 -15.84
CA LYS A 123 5.20 -4.04 -16.92
C LYS A 123 4.63 -3.23 -18.09
N SER A 124 3.51 -2.54 -17.88
CA SER A 124 2.98 -1.60 -18.86
C SER A 124 3.67 -0.26 -18.75
N LYS A 125 3.71 0.49 -19.86
CA LYS A 125 4.22 1.87 -19.85
C LYS A 125 3.53 2.74 -18.79
N LEU A 126 2.23 2.53 -18.55
CA LEU A 126 1.47 3.26 -17.54
C LEU A 126 1.94 2.93 -16.12
N GLU A 127 2.34 1.67 -15.86
CA GLU A 127 2.92 1.31 -14.56
C GLU A 127 4.26 2.02 -14.34
N ASP A 128 5.14 2.04 -15.35
CA ASP A 128 6.42 2.75 -15.27
C ASP A 128 6.21 4.25 -15.06
N ASP A 129 5.34 4.88 -15.85
CA ASP A 129 5.01 6.30 -15.74
C ASP A 129 4.43 6.62 -14.35
N PHE A 130 3.56 5.76 -13.82
CA PHE A 130 2.96 5.97 -12.50
C PHE A 130 3.94 5.70 -11.35
N LYS A 131 4.80 4.68 -11.43
CA LYS A 131 5.86 4.43 -10.45
C LYS A 131 6.82 5.62 -10.38
N ASN A 132 7.25 6.14 -11.52
CA ASN A 132 8.10 7.32 -11.58
C ASN A 132 7.41 8.55 -10.97
N PHE A 133 6.13 8.76 -11.29
CA PHE A 133 5.32 9.83 -10.67
C PHE A 133 5.29 9.69 -9.16
N LEU A 134 5.03 8.49 -8.64
CA LEU A 134 4.99 8.23 -7.21
C LEU A 134 6.35 8.48 -6.55
N ILE A 135 7.46 8.04 -7.14
CA ILE A 135 8.81 8.29 -6.61
C ILE A 135 9.06 9.80 -6.49
N ASP A 136 8.84 10.56 -7.58
CA ASP A 136 9.03 12.01 -7.57
C ASP A 136 8.11 12.72 -6.57
N PHE A 137 6.84 12.30 -6.49
CA PHE A 137 5.89 12.78 -5.51
C PHE A 137 6.37 12.53 -4.08
N ARG A 138 6.86 11.32 -3.78
CA ARG A 138 7.35 10.97 -2.45
C ARG A 138 8.64 11.71 -2.10
N ILE A 139 9.51 12.01 -3.06
CA ILE A 139 10.66 12.92 -2.84
C ILE A 139 10.18 14.26 -2.28
N ILE A 140 9.11 14.84 -2.85
CA ILE A 140 8.55 16.11 -2.37
C ILE A 140 7.91 15.93 -0.99
N VAL A 141 7.05 14.93 -0.82
CA VAL A 141 6.28 14.71 0.42
C VAL A 141 7.17 14.38 1.62
N GLU A 142 8.21 13.56 1.42
CA GLU A 142 9.11 13.10 2.47
C GLU A 142 10.23 14.11 2.78
N SER A 143 10.36 15.18 1.98
CA SER A 143 11.33 16.25 2.25
C SER A 143 10.97 17.09 3.48
N ASN A 144 11.99 17.72 4.07
CA ASN A 144 11.84 18.60 5.23
C ASN A 144 11.50 20.06 4.85
N ILE A 145 10.61 20.26 3.87
CA ILE A 145 10.12 21.58 3.46
C ILE A 145 8.67 21.78 3.94
N SER A 146 8.18 23.02 3.92
CA SER A 146 6.83 23.35 4.36
C SER A 146 5.76 22.72 3.46
N ILE A 147 4.56 22.47 3.99
CA ILE A 147 3.45 21.89 3.21
C ILE A 147 3.06 22.80 2.05
N GLU A 148 3.10 24.11 2.23
CA GLU A 148 2.83 25.09 1.17
C GLU A 148 3.83 24.94 0.01
N LYS A 149 5.12 24.77 0.31
CA LYS A 149 6.12 24.53 -0.73
C LYS A 149 5.94 23.18 -1.40
N LYS A 150 5.55 22.13 -0.64
CA LYS A 150 5.20 20.81 -1.21
C LYS A 150 4.02 20.93 -2.18
N LEU A 151 2.94 21.57 -1.77
CA LEU A 151 1.76 21.81 -2.60
C LEU A 151 2.12 22.60 -3.85
N PHE A 152 2.96 23.63 -3.74
CA PHE A 152 3.46 24.38 -4.89
C PHE A 152 4.22 23.47 -5.87
N MET A 153 5.21 22.71 -5.38
CA MET A 153 6.01 21.82 -6.22
C MET A 153 5.12 20.76 -6.90
N ILE A 154 4.14 20.20 -6.19
CA ILE A 154 3.22 19.21 -6.75
C ILE A 154 2.32 19.83 -7.83
N ASN A 155 1.68 20.96 -7.52
CA ASN A 155 0.68 21.58 -8.38
C ASN A 155 1.29 22.21 -9.64
N TYR A 156 2.53 22.69 -9.58
CA TYR A 156 3.13 23.49 -10.66
C TYR A 156 4.36 22.85 -11.30
N GLU A 157 5.18 22.10 -10.55
CA GLU A 157 6.43 21.53 -11.07
C GLU A 157 6.22 20.05 -11.46
N LEU A 158 5.73 19.22 -10.54
CA LEU A 158 5.49 17.79 -10.78
C LEU A 158 4.39 17.57 -11.81
N SER A 159 3.26 18.25 -11.67
CA SER A 159 2.08 18.07 -12.53
C SER A 159 2.36 18.32 -14.01
N THR A 160 3.41 19.07 -14.34
CA THR A 160 3.76 19.46 -15.71
C THR A 160 5.05 18.82 -16.24
N LYS A 161 5.72 17.98 -15.43
CA LYS A 161 7.04 17.40 -15.73
C LYS A 161 7.07 16.58 -17.03
N SER A 162 5.97 15.90 -17.36
CA SER A 162 5.79 15.15 -18.60
C SER A 162 4.31 15.08 -18.97
N GLU A 163 3.99 14.67 -20.21
CA GLU A 163 2.59 14.49 -20.61
C GLU A 163 1.89 13.39 -19.80
N ALA A 164 2.59 12.28 -19.54
CA ALA A 164 2.07 11.21 -18.68
C ALA A 164 1.76 11.73 -17.26
N TYR A 165 2.62 12.58 -16.69
CA TYR A 165 2.39 13.15 -15.36
C TYR A 165 1.19 14.08 -15.34
N LYS A 166 0.95 14.86 -16.40
CA LYS A 166 -0.27 15.68 -16.51
C LYS A 166 -1.54 14.84 -16.49
N ASP A 167 -1.55 13.74 -17.24
CA ASP A 167 -2.69 12.83 -17.31
C ASP A 167 -2.96 12.14 -15.96
N ILE A 168 -1.91 11.62 -15.33
CA ILE A 168 -1.95 11.04 -13.99
C ILE A 168 -2.48 12.07 -12.98
N TYR A 169 -1.88 13.26 -12.97
CA TYR A 169 -2.24 14.33 -12.05
C TYR A 169 -3.71 14.74 -12.22
N LYS A 170 -4.16 14.95 -13.46
CA LYS A 170 -5.55 15.30 -13.78
C LYS A 170 -6.52 14.25 -13.25
N LYS A 171 -6.19 12.96 -13.42
CA LYS A 171 -7.02 11.87 -12.91
C LYS A 171 -7.10 11.88 -11.38
N LEU A 172 -5.96 12.07 -10.70
CA LEU A 172 -5.91 12.17 -9.23
C LEU A 172 -6.69 13.40 -8.71
N VAL A 173 -6.62 14.54 -9.39
CA VAL A 173 -7.42 15.73 -9.01
C VAL A 173 -8.91 15.42 -9.09
N LEU A 174 -9.36 14.83 -10.21
CA LEU A 174 -10.78 14.54 -10.46
C LEU A 174 -11.33 13.47 -9.51
N GLU A 175 -10.60 12.38 -9.31
CA GLU A 175 -11.10 11.20 -8.58
C GLU A 175 -10.80 11.25 -7.08
N LYS A 176 -9.71 11.93 -6.69
CA LYS A 176 -9.20 11.90 -5.31
C LYS A 176 -9.11 13.28 -4.65
N ARG A 177 -9.41 14.38 -5.36
CA ARG A 177 -9.19 15.76 -4.88
C ARG A 177 -7.73 16.01 -4.46
N PHE A 178 -6.80 15.44 -5.22
CA PHE A 178 -5.37 15.57 -5.03
C PHE A 178 -4.88 17.00 -5.39
N PRO A 179 -3.84 17.54 -4.75
CA PRO A 179 -3.07 16.96 -3.63
C PRO A 179 -3.62 17.28 -2.24
N ASP A 180 -4.56 18.22 -2.11
CA ASP A 180 -5.11 18.64 -0.82
C ASP A 180 -5.63 17.48 0.02
N SER A 181 -6.31 16.53 -0.61
CA SER A 181 -6.83 15.35 0.10
C SER A 181 -5.75 14.50 0.76
N PHE A 182 -4.56 14.42 0.16
CA PHE A 182 -3.45 13.65 0.70
C PHE A 182 -2.95 14.28 2.01
N PHE A 183 -2.64 15.58 1.98
CA PHE A 183 -2.11 16.29 3.15
C PHE A 183 -3.16 16.50 4.24
N ARG A 184 -4.40 16.82 3.85
CA ARG A 184 -5.50 16.94 4.80
C ARG A 184 -5.71 15.69 5.63
N ASN A 185 -5.49 14.50 5.06
CA ASN A 185 -5.68 13.25 5.79
C ASN A 185 -4.71 13.09 6.98
N ILE A 186 -3.56 13.79 6.98
CA ILE A 186 -2.63 13.81 8.13
C ILE A 186 -3.33 14.35 9.37
N LEU A 187 -4.26 15.31 9.22
CA LEU A 187 -5.02 15.86 10.34
C LEU A 187 -5.99 14.83 10.95
N CYS A 188 -6.36 13.77 10.23
CA CYS A 188 -7.21 12.71 10.76
C CYS A 188 -6.50 11.83 11.80
N GLU A 189 -5.17 11.96 11.96
CA GLU A 189 -4.42 11.31 13.03
C GLU A 189 -4.64 12.00 14.39
N LEU A 190 -5.17 13.24 14.41
CA LEU A 190 -5.55 13.93 15.63
C LEU A 190 -6.78 13.26 16.26
N ASN A 191 -6.76 13.14 17.58
CA ASN A 191 -7.82 12.47 18.32
C ASN A 191 -9.19 13.14 18.08
N GLY A 192 -10.16 12.35 17.61
CA GLY A 192 -11.51 12.81 17.31
C GLY A 192 -11.68 13.56 15.98
N VAL A 193 -10.62 13.75 15.19
CA VAL A 193 -10.70 14.41 13.88
C VAL A 193 -11.06 13.40 12.81
N ASN A 194 -12.27 13.54 12.25
CA ASN A 194 -12.69 12.79 11.06
C ASN A 194 -12.39 13.58 9.78
N LYS A 195 -12.67 12.99 8.61
CA LYS A 195 -12.43 13.62 7.29
C LYS A 195 -13.12 14.98 7.10
N ASN A 196 -14.29 15.18 7.69
CA ASN A 196 -15.02 16.45 7.59
C ASN A 196 -14.36 17.52 8.45
N THR A 197 -14.02 17.18 9.70
CA THR A 197 -13.27 18.07 10.60
C THR A 197 -11.90 18.43 10.02
N ALA A 198 -11.19 17.45 9.44
CA ALA A 198 -9.92 17.70 8.75
C ALA A 198 -10.10 18.68 7.58
N SER A 199 -11.21 18.61 6.84
CA SER A 199 -11.50 19.57 5.75
C SER A 199 -11.70 20.98 6.28
N ILE A 200 -12.46 21.12 7.37
CA ILE A 200 -12.68 22.41 8.03
C ILE A 200 -11.37 23.03 8.51
N LEU A 201 -10.51 22.23 9.16
CA LEU A 201 -9.20 22.68 9.63
C LEU A 201 -8.29 23.09 8.48
N TRP A 202 -8.25 22.28 7.41
CA TRP A 202 -7.47 22.56 6.21
C TRP A 202 -7.91 23.86 5.52
N GLU A 203 -9.21 24.05 5.32
CA GLU A 203 -9.80 25.26 4.74
C GLU A 203 -9.59 26.51 5.61
N SER A 204 -9.38 26.31 6.92
CA SER A 204 -9.05 27.37 7.88
C SER A 204 -7.54 27.67 7.94
N GLY A 205 -6.72 27.02 7.11
CA GLY A 205 -5.28 27.26 7.01
C GLY A 205 -4.40 26.42 7.95
N TYR A 206 -4.96 25.45 8.67
CA TYR A 206 -4.15 24.51 9.47
C TYR A 206 -3.69 23.35 8.60
N LEU A 207 -2.40 23.33 8.29
CA LEU A 207 -1.81 22.35 7.38
C LEU A 207 -1.13 21.20 8.12
N THR A 208 -0.69 21.42 9.35
CA THR A 208 0.04 20.44 10.18
C THR A 208 -0.69 20.14 11.49
N LYS A 209 -0.39 18.97 12.08
CA LYS A 209 -0.92 18.60 13.41
C LYS A 209 -0.43 19.57 14.48
N GLU A 210 0.83 19.96 14.38
CA GLU A 210 1.50 20.87 15.30
C GLU A 210 0.83 22.25 15.28
N GLN A 211 0.46 22.77 14.11
CA GLN A 211 -0.29 24.02 14.02
C GLN A 211 -1.64 23.92 14.75
N VAL A 212 -2.40 22.83 14.57
CA VAL A 212 -3.69 22.64 15.26
C VAL A 212 -3.50 22.51 16.79
N LEU A 213 -2.51 21.73 17.22
CA LEU A 213 -2.24 21.50 18.64
C LEU A 213 -1.80 22.80 19.34
N ASN A 214 -0.96 23.60 18.68
CA ASN A 214 -0.42 24.84 19.22
C ASN A 214 -1.37 26.04 19.08
N ALA A 215 -2.39 25.96 18.22
CA ALA A 215 -3.36 27.04 18.02
C ALA A 215 -4.09 27.39 19.33
N PRO A 216 -4.26 28.68 19.68
CA PRO A 216 -5.05 29.09 20.84
C PRO A 216 -6.47 28.52 20.80
N TYR A 217 -7.01 28.12 21.96
CA TYR A 217 -8.40 27.64 22.04
C TYR A 217 -9.40 28.69 21.52
N SER A 218 -9.13 29.97 21.80
CA SER A 218 -9.94 31.10 21.33
C SER A 218 -10.00 31.21 19.80
N GLU A 219 -8.94 30.82 19.10
CA GLU A 219 -8.90 30.83 17.63
C GLU A 219 -9.66 29.63 17.07
N LEU A 220 -9.43 28.43 17.60
CA LEU A 220 -10.09 27.21 17.13
C LEU A 220 -11.61 27.23 17.32
N ILE A 221 -12.11 27.83 18.40
CA ILE A 221 -13.55 27.88 18.68
C ILE A 221 -14.31 28.83 17.74
N GLU A 222 -13.62 29.76 17.08
CA GLU A 222 -14.21 30.65 16.07
C GLU A 222 -14.47 29.92 14.75
N ILE A 223 -13.82 28.79 14.52
CA ILE A 223 -13.97 27.99 13.30
C ILE A 223 -15.32 27.28 13.31
N LYS A 224 -16.18 27.65 12.36
CA LYS A 224 -17.51 27.05 12.21
C LYS A 224 -17.40 25.54 11.99
N GLY A 225 -17.98 24.78 12.91
CA GLY A 225 -17.99 23.31 12.89
C GLY A 225 -17.04 22.66 13.90
N LEU A 226 -16.22 23.45 14.61
CA LEU A 226 -15.44 22.96 15.75
C LEU A 226 -16.15 23.28 17.07
N GLY A 227 -16.65 22.24 17.74
CA GLY A 227 -17.28 22.36 19.06
C GLY A 227 -16.26 22.33 20.20
N LYS A 228 -16.61 22.93 21.34
CA LYS A 228 -15.77 22.93 22.56
C LYS A 228 -15.26 21.54 22.95
N SER A 229 -16.15 20.54 22.92
CA SER A 229 -15.83 19.15 23.26
C SER A 229 -14.82 18.52 22.30
N LEU A 230 -14.89 18.85 21.00
CA LEU A 230 -13.96 18.36 20.00
C LEU A 230 -12.57 19.01 20.18
N ILE A 231 -12.52 20.32 20.40
CA ILE A 231 -11.26 21.04 20.63
C ILE A 231 -10.54 20.50 21.87
N LEU A 232 -11.26 20.24 22.95
CA LEU A 232 -10.71 19.60 24.15
C LEU A 232 -10.15 18.20 23.87
N LYS A 233 -10.79 17.41 23.00
CA LYS A 233 -10.28 16.09 22.59
C LYS A 233 -9.03 16.19 21.74
N ILE A 234 -8.94 17.17 20.85
CA ILE A 234 -7.78 17.38 19.98
C ILE A 234 -6.56 17.78 20.80
N LYS A 235 -6.75 18.61 21.83
CA LYS A 235 -5.66 19.15 22.67
C LYS A 235 -5.20 18.25 23.81
N ASN A 236 -5.96 17.20 24.13
CA ASN A 236 -5.62 16.20 25.16
C ASN A 236 -5.03 14.95 24.54
#